data_AF-A0A9Q4B365-F1
#
_entry.id   AF-A0A9Q4B365-F1
#
_cell.length_a   1.000
_cell.length_b   1.000
_cell.length_c   1.000
_cell.angle_alpha   90.00
_cell.angle_beta   90.00
_cell.angle_gamma   90.00
#
_symmetry.space_group_name_H-M   'P 1'
#
loop_
_entity.id
_entity.type
_entity.pdbx_description
1 polymer ?
#
loop_
_entity_poly.entity_id
_entity_poly.type
_entity_poly.pdbx_seq_one_letter_code
_entity_poly.pdbx_strand_id
1 'polypeptide(L)'
;MSLVINGLIILLFVWLLVRKIMPDKDVKQMTHDDLKKVMGDRKRQFVDVRTPDEYAGNHIKGFKNIPLHNLTTRLDELSKIKEIVLICQSGMRSNKASKILIKKGFAKVTNIQGGMASWKK
;
A
#
# COMPACT_ATOMS: atom_id res chain seq x y z
N MET A 1 10.57 5.73 -44.57
CA MET A 1 11.34 5.87 -43.31
C MET A 1 10.68 6.81 -42.31
N SER A 2 10.30 8.03 -42.73
CA SER A 2 9.74 9.10 -41.87
C SER A 2 8.36 8.83 -41.26
N LEU A 3 7.45 8.16 -41.98
CA LEU A 3 6.11 7.83 -41.46
C LEU A 3 6.15 6.86 -40.27
N VAL A 4 7.05 5.88 -40.30
CA VAL A 4 7.21 4.89 -39.22
C VAL A 4 7.79 5.55 -37.97
N ILE A 5 8.76 6.45 -38.15
CA ILE A 5 9.40 7.20 -37.05
C ILE A 5 8.38 8.13 -36.39
N ASN A 6 7.58 8.86 -37.18
CA ASN A 6 6.52 9.73 -36.65
C ASN A 6 5.46 8.93 -35.90
N GLY A 7 5.09 7.75 -36.40
CA GLY A 7 4.16 6.83 -35.70
C GLY A 7 4.69 6.35 -34.35
N LEU A 8 5.98 6.01 -34.27
CA LEU A 8 6.62 5.61 -33.01
C LEU A 8 6.70 6.76 -32.00
N ILE A 9 6.98 7.99 -32.46
CA ILE A 9 6.99 9.18 -31.62
C ILE A 9 5.58 9.47 -31.08
N ILE A 10 4.54 9.37 -31.93
CA ILE A 10 3.15 9.56 -31.51
C ILE A 10 2.75 8.48 -30.49
N LEU A 11 3.10 7.21 -30.72
CA LEU A 11 2.86 6.12 -29.77
C LEU A 11 3.56 6.35 -28.42
N LEU A 12 4.81 6.81 -28.44
CA LEU A 12 5.57 7.16 -27.23
C LEU A 12 4.92 8.33 -26.49
N PHE A 13 4.48 9.36 -27.22
CA PHE A 13 3.87 10.56 -26.66
C PHE A 13 2.48 10.27 -26.07
N VAL A 14 1.67 9.47 -26.78
CA VAL A 14 0.38 8.96 -26.29
C VAL A 14 0.58 8.09 -25.06
N TRP A 15 1.58 7.20 -25.06
CA TRP A 15 1.91 6.39 -23.89
C TRP A 15 2.35 7.22 -22.68
N LEU A 16 3.14 8.28 -22.89
CA LEU A 16 3.53 9.23 -21.84
C LEU A 16 2.34 10.04 -21.32
N LEU A 17 1.42 10.47 -22.20
CA LEU A 17 0.18 11.16 -21.82
C LEU A 17 -0.75 10.24 -21.02
N VAL A 18 -0.93 9.00 -21.44
CA VAL A 18 -1.75 7.99 -20.75
C VAL A 18 -1.19 7.68 -19.35
N ARG A 19 0.13 7.62 -19.18
CA ARG A 19 0.77 7.43 -17.86
C ARG A 19 0.48 8.56 -16.87
N LYS A 20 0.22 9.78 -17.35
CA LYS A 20 -0.09 10.95 -16.51
C LYS A 20 -1.58 11.09 -16.19
N ILE A 21 -2.45 10.47 -16.99
CA ILE A 21 -3.92 10.57 -16.92
C ILE A 21 -4.55 9.41 -16.14
N MET A 22 -3.85 8.28 -15.96
CA MET A 22 -4.39 7.19 -15.12
C MET A 22 -4.53 7.67 -13.66
N PRO A 23 -5.75 7.60 -13.08
CA PRO A 23 -5.97 7.98 -11.70
C PRO A 23 -5.10 7.13 -10.77
N ASP A 24 -4.59 7.74 -9.70
CA ASP A 24 -3.88 7.02 -8.64
C ASP A 24 -4.68 5.77 -8.26
N LYS A 25 -4.00 4.62 -8.13
CA LYS A 25 -4.63 3.39 -7.66
C LYS A 25 -5.21 3.71 -6.28
N ASP A 26 -6.54 3.77 -6.18
CA ASP A 26 -7.18 4.29 -4.99
C ASP A 26 -6.83 3.44 -3.75
N VAL A 27 -6.75 4.10 -2.59
CA VAL A 27 -6.48 3.41 -1.33
C VAL A 27 -7.76 2.70 -0.91
N LYS A 28 -7.79 1.37 -1.05
CA LYS A 28 -8.92 0.58 -0.56
C LYS A 28 -9.01 0.74 0.96
N GLN A 29 -10.20 0.96 1.47
CA GLN A 29 -10.45 0.97 2.91
C GLN A 29 -11.01 -0.40 3.33
N MET A 30 -10.62 -0.86 4.52
CA MET A 30 -11.07 -2.14 5.07
C MET A 30 -11.46 -1.95 6.54
N THR A 31 -12.57 -2.57 6.93
CA THR A 31 -13.03 -2.60 8.33
C THR A 31 -12.38 -3.75 9.09
N HIS A 32 -12.51 -3.75 10.42
CA HIS A 32 -12.02 -4.83 11.27
C HIS A 32 -12.70 -6.18 11.01
N ASP A 33 -13.98 -6.16 10.67
CA ASP A 33 -14.73 -7.39 10.38
C ASP A 33 -14.26 -8.01 9.06
N ASP A 34 -13.93 -7.17 8.07
CA ASP A 34 -13.33 -7.63 6.82
C ASP A 34 -11.89 -8.13 7.05
N LEU A 35 -11.12 -7.48 7.92
CA LEU A 35 -9.79 -7.93 8.28
C LEU A 35 -9.83 -9.37 8.81
N LYS A 36 -10.74 -9.68 9.75
CA LYS A 36 -10.89 -11.02 10.32
C LYS A 36 -11.12 -12.10 9.27
N LYS A 37 -11.84 -11.79 8.17
CA LYS A 37 -12.10 -12.73 7.07
C LYS A 37 -10.87 -13.00 6.19
N VAL A 38 -9.96 -12.03 6.10
CA VAL A 38 -8.77 -12.12 5.23
C VAL A 38 -7.49 -12.48 5.97
N MET A 39 -7.52 -12.49 7.31
CA MET A 39 -6.40 -12.91 8.14
C MET A 39 -5.92 -14.31 7.74
N GLY A 40 -4.61 -14.45 7.51
CA GLY A 40 -3.99 -15.72 7.10
C GLY A 40 -3.93 -15.94 5.58
N ASP A 41 -4.51 -15.06 4.76
CA ASP A 41 -4.34 -15.14 3.30
C ASP A 41 -2.90 -14.82 2.88
N ARG A 42 -2.19 -15.83 2.35
CA ARG A 42 -0.80 -15.72 1.87
C ARG A 42 -0.65 -14.84 0.61
N LYS A 43 -1.76 -14.48 -0.04
CA LYS A 43 -1.80 -13.51 -1.16
C LYS A 43 -1.69 -12.07 -0.69
N ARG A 44 -1.83 -11.82 0.62
CA ARG A 44 -1.72 -10.51 1.24
C ARG A 44 -0.46 -10.42 2.10
N GLN A 45 0.04 -9.20 2.25
CA GLN A 45 1.08 -8.86 3.22
C GLN A 45 0.52 -7.83 4.19
N PHE A 46 0.66 -8.09 5.48
CA PHE A 46 0.10 -7.28 6.54
C PHE A 46 1.24 -6.47 7.18
N VAL A 47 1.10 -5.14 7.22
CA VAL A 47 2.17 -4.24 7.65
C VAL A 47 1.64 -3.26 8.69
N ASP A 48 2.29 -3.23 9.86
CA ASP A 48 2.03 -2.25 10.91
C ASP A 48 3.08 -1.13 10.83
N VAL A 49 2.62 0.10 10.60
CA VAL A 49 3.48 1.28 10.41
C VAL A 49 3.69 2.11 11.68
N ARG A 50 3.27 1.59 12.85
CA ARG A 50 3.55 2.17 14.17
C ARG A 50 5.02 2.04 14.55
N THR A 51 5.41 2.70 15.64
CA THR A 51 6.77 2.53 16.20
C THR A 51 7.00 1.09 16.67
N PRO A 52 8.26 0.65 16.78
CA PRO A 52 8.58 -0.66 17.35
C PRO A 52 8.00 -0.85 18.75
N ASP A 53 8.02 0.19 19.60
CA ASP A 53 7.50 0.11 20.97
C ASP A 53 5.97 -0.08 21.01
N GLU A 54 5.23 0.66 20.19
CA GLU A 54 3.77 0.49 20.04
C GLU A 54 3.40 -0.93 19.57
N TYR A 55 4.21 -1.48 18.66
CA TYR A 55 4.03 -2.82 18.12
C TYR A 55 4.40 -3.90 19.15
N ALA A 56 5.50 -3.71 19.89
CA ALA A 56 5.95 -4.63 20.92
C ALA A 56 4.94 -4.74 22.08
N GLY A 57 4.32 -3.62 22.46
CA GLY A 57 3.31 -3.62 23.53
C GLY A 57 2.03 -4.39 23.16
N ASN A 58 1.52 -4.19 21.95
CA ASN A 58 0.36 -4.94 21.43
C ASN A 58 0.29 -4.85 19.91
N HIS A 59 0.11 -5.98 19.24
CA HIS A 59 -0.04 -6.04 17.78
C HIS A 59 -0.95 -7.19 17.34
N ILE A 60 -1.40 -7.13 16.09
CA ILE A 60 -2.15 -8.22 15.45
C ILE A 60 -1.15 -9.24 14.91
N LYS A 61 -1.28 -10.51 15.32
CA LYS A 61 -0.41 -11.60 14.85
C LYS A 61 -0.45 -11.69 13.32
N GLY A 62 0.72 -11.81 12.70
CA GLY A 62 0.87 -11.89 11.23
C GLY A 62 1.16 -10.55 10.55
N PHE A 63 1.02 -9.42 11.26
CA PHE A 63 1.51 -8.14 10.77
C PHE A 63 3.01 -8.04 10.95
N LYS A 64 3.73 -7.51 9.97
CA LYS A 64 5.15 -7.15 10.06
C LYS A 64 5.29 -5.68 10.44
N ASN A 65 6.14 -5.35 11.41
CA ASN A 65 6.40 -3.95 11.76
C ASN A 65 7.39 -3.30 10.77
N ILE A 66 6.91 -2.29 10.06
CA ILE A 66 7.73 -1.39 9.23
C ILE A 66 7.29 0.04 9.55
N PRO A 67 7.94 0.71 10.51
CA PRO A 67 7.56 2.05 10.93
C PRO A 67 7.47 3.01 9.75
N LEU A 68 6.50 3.93 9.78
CA LEU A 68 6.25 4.87 8.67
C LEU A 68 7.51 5.61 8.20
N HIS A 69 8.38 6.03 9.12
CA HIS A 69 9.62 6.74 8.81
C HIS A 69 10.66 5.87 8.08
N ASN A 70 10.60 4.54 8.26
CA ASN A 70 11.46 3.56 7.60
C ASN A 70 10.81 2.92 6.37
N LEU A 71 9.56 3.25 6.05
CA LEU A 71 8.81 2.60 4.98
C LEU A 71 9.49 2.77 3.61
N THR A 72 10.05 3.95 3.34
CA THR A 72 10.69 4.26 2.05
C THR A 72 12.04 3.60 1.85
N THR A 73 12.75 3.31 2.94
CA THR A 73 14.06 2.63 2.90
C THR A 73 13.92 1.11 2.89
N ARG A 74 12.77 0.57 3.31
CA ARG A 74 12.48 -0.86 3.44
C ARG A 74 11.44 -1.36 2.42
N LEU A 75 11.39 -0.73 1.24
CA LEU A 75 10.42 -1.08 0.19
C LEU A 75 10.70 -2.43 -0.47
N ASP A 76 11.96 -2.85 -0.47
CA ASP A 76 12.47 -4.13 -0.95
C ASP A 76 11.93 -5.33 -0.16
N GLU A 77 11.57 -5.11 1.10
CA GLU A 77 10.92 -6.12 1.94
C GLU A 77 9.46 -6.39 1.57
N LEU A 78 8.88 -5.59 0.67
CA LEU A 78 7.47 -5.62 0.31
C LEU A 78 7.29 -6.02 -1.15
N SER A 79 6.35 -6.94 -1.41
CA SER A 79 6.02 -7.32 -2.79
C SER A 79 5.13 -6.26 -3.43
N LYS A 80 5.47 -5.77 -4.63
CA LYS A 80 4.62 -4.84 -5.39
C LYS A 80 3.37 -5.50 -5.99
N ILE A 81 3.36 -6.84 -6.05
CA ILE A 81 2.31 -7.66 -6.69
C ILE A 81 1.23 -8.05 -5.69
N LYS A 82 1.62 -8.44 -4.46
CA LYS A 82 0.69 -8.82 -3.40
C LYS A 82 -0.03 -7.59 -2.84
N GLU A 83 -1.29 -7.77 -2.44
CA GLU A 83 -2.03 -6.72 -1.72
C GLU A 83 -1.38 -6.41 -0.38
N ILE A 84 -1.14 -5.12 -0.12
CA ILE A 84 -0.58 -4.64 1.15
C ILE A 84 -1.71 -4.11 2.02
N VAL A 85 -1.90 -4.72 3.18
CA VAL A 85 -2.86 -4.26 4.18
C VAL A 85 -2.08 -3.53 5.28
N LEU A 86 -2.36 -2.24 5.44
CA LEU A 86 -1.67 -1.34 6.35
C LEU A 86 -2.52 -1.01 7.58
N ILE A 87 -1.90 -1.05 8.75
CA ILE A 87 -2.49 -0.60 10.00
C ILE A 87 -1.57 0.37 10.71
N CYS A 88 -2.16 1.31 11.45
CA CYS A 88 -1.46 2.08 12.46
C CYS A 88 -2.35 2.25 13.70
N GLN A 89 -2.10 3.24 14.57
CA GLN A 89 -2.94 3.42 15.77
C GLN A 89 -4.38 3.83 15.45
N SER A 90 -4.59 4.84 14.60
CA SER A 90 -5.92 5.43 14.33
C SER A 90 -6.34 5.43 12.85
N GLY A 91 -5.45 5.01 11.94
CA GLY A 91 -5.65 5.06 10.49
C GLY A 91 -4.91 6.19 9.76
N MET A 92 -4.45 7.24 10.46
CA MET A 92 -3.81 8.39 9.79
C MET A 92 -2.43 8.06 9.20
N ARG A 93 -1.56 7.42 9.98
CA ARG A 93 -0.19 7.05 9.53
C ARG A 93 -0.24 5.99 8.43
N SER A 94 -1.14 5.03 8.53
CA SER A 94 -1.34 3.99 7.52
C SER A 94 -1.96 4.54 6.24
N ASN A 95 -2.82 5.57 6.30
CA ASN A 95 -3.27 6.28 5.11
C ASN A 95 -2.11 7.03 4.41
N LYS A 96 -1.24 7.70 5.18
CA LYS A 96 -0.01 8.32 4.63
C LYS A 96 0.92 7.28 3.99
N ALA A 97 1.15 6.15 4.68
CA ALA A 97 1.88 5.01 4.13
C ALA A 97 1.26 4.52 2.81
N SER A 98 -0.07 4.44 2.74
CA SER A 98 -0.78 3.95 1.57
C SER A 98 -0.48 4.80 0.34
N LYS A 99 -0.56 6.12 0.49
CA LYS A 99 -0.21 7.09 -0.56
C LYS A 99 1.24 7.00 -0.99
N ILE A 100 2.16 6.77 -0.05
CA ILE A 100 3.59 6.56 -0.35
C ILE A 100 3.76 5.30 -1.22
N LEU A 101 3.12 4.19 -0.85
CA LEU A 101 3.24 2.93 -1.58
C LEU A 101 2.63 3.02 -2.98
N ILE A 102 1.46 3.65 -3.13
CA ILE A 102 0.86 3.88 -4.46
C ILE A 102 1.83 4.64 -5.36
N LYS A 103 2.41 5.75 -4.86
CA LYS A 103 3.43 6.54 -5.58
C LYS A 103 4.69 5.74 -5.92
N LYS A 104 5.01 4.70 -5.16
CA LYS A 104 6.16 3.80 -5.40
C LYS A 104 5.82 2.60 -6.30
N GLY A 105 4.60 2.57 -6.85
CA GLY A 105 4.16 1.60 -7.84
C GLY A 105 3.53 0.34 -7.26
N PHE A 106 3.13 0.35 -5.98
CA PHE A 106 2.39 -0.77 -5.39
C PHE A 106 0.98 -0.83 -5.95
N ALA A 107 0.58 -2.01 -6.44
CA ALA A 107 -0.64 -2.12 -7.22
C ALA A 107 -1.92 -2.20 -6.38
N LYS A 108 -1.85 -2.78 -5.19
CA LYS A 108 -3.00 -3.05 -4.34
C LYS A 108 -2.64 -2.67 -2.92
N VAL A 109 -3.21 -1.56 -2.43
CA VAL A 109 -2.93 -1.03 -1.11
C VAL A 109 -4.23 -0.79 -0.39
N THR A 110 -4.32 -1.34 0.81
CA THR A 110 -5.51 -1.34 1.65
C THR A 110 -5.16 -0.75 3.00
N ASN A 111 -5.92 0.25 3.46
CA ASN A 111 -5.81 0.85 4.77
C ASN A 111 -6.91 0.33 5.69
N ILE A 112 -6.56 -0.03 6.92
CA ILE A 112 -7.53 -0.43 7.93
C ILE A 112 -8.11 0.83 8.59
N GLN A 113 -9.42 1.01 8.48
CA GLN A 113 -10.15 2.13 9.11
C GLN A 113 -10.07 2.00 10.63
N GLY A 114 -9.91 3.11 11.36
CA GLY A 114 -9.85 3.10 12.83
C GLY A 114 -8.57 2.53 13.46
N GLY A 115 -7.72 1.85 12.66
CA GLY A 115 -6.43 1.33 13.12
C GLY A 115 -6.54 0.33 14.29
N MET A 116 -5.48 0.23 15.08
CA MET A 116 -5.42 -0.60 16.29
C MET A 116 -6.37 -0.12 17.39
N ALA A 117 -6.73 1.16 17.43
CA ALA A 117 -7.66 1.70 18.43
C ALA A 117 -9.06 1.08 18.32
N SER A 118 -9.49 0.73 17.11
CA SER A 118 -10.76 0.04 16.87
C SER A 118 -10.64 -1.49 16.88
N TRP A 119 -9.45 -2.04 17.15
CA TRP A 119 -9.23 -3.48 17.18
C TRP A 119 -9.69 -4.11 18.50
N LYS A 120 -10.84 -4.78 18.45
CA LYS A 120 -11.37 -5.61 19.54
C LYS A 120 -10.89 -7.06 19.34
N LYS A 121 -10.16 -7.58 20.34
CA LYS A 121 -9.70 -8.97 20.37
C LYS A 121 -10.88 -9.94 20.25
#